data_AF-A0A397IRX9-F1
#
_entry.id   AF-A0A397IRX9-F1
#
_cell.length_a   1.000
_cell.length_b   1.000
_cell.length_c   1.000
_cell.angle_alpha   90.00
_cell.angle_beta   90.00
_cell.angle_gamma   90.00
#
_symmetry.space_group_name_H-M   'P 1'
#
loop_
_entity.id
_entity.type
_entity.pdbx_description
1 polymer ?
#
loop_
_entity_poly.entity_id
_entity_poly.type
_entity_poly.pdbx_seq_one_letter_code
_entity_poly.pdbx_strand_id
1 'polypeptide(L)'
;MPNLGNTNSKRIQIHTPNENLEQISNRIIDEKSNITVDAEFQLAPGWALKANQKFGRRGETKMSKKIITLLQGFFHAGNADKSDRYSANNMLSELTHMTNNGELDSEIIPKVETIENWISRYSAACKREMVAIALKRQEQN
;
A
#
# COMPACT_ATOMS: atom_id res chain seq x y z
N MET A 1 -60.25 -6.29 7.64
CA MET A 1 -60.16 -4.99 8.34
C MET A 1 -58.81 -4.95 9.08
N PRO A 2 -58.11 -3.80 9.11
CA PRO A 2 -56.88 -3.47 8.35
C PRO A 2 -55.59 -3.50 9.22
N ASN A 3 -54.35 -3.19 8.83
CA ASN A 3 -53.77 -2.52 7.66
C ASN A 3 -52.32 -3.01 7.42
N LEU A 4 -51.91 -3.04 6.15
CA LEU A 4 -50.60 -3.38 5.61
C LEU A 4 -49.65 -2.17 5.73
N GLY A 5 -48.50 -2.35 6.39
CA GLY A 5 -47.43 -1.36 6.44
C GLY A 5 -46.66 -1.29 5.12
N ASN A 6 -46.89 -0.22 4.37
CA ASN A 6 -46.19 0.21 3.16
C ASN A 6 -44.73 0.58 3.45
N THR A 7 -43.77 -0.06 2.76
CA THR A 7 -42.48 0.56 2.43
C THR A 7 -42.13 0.29 0.96
N ASN A 8 -42.51 1.23 0.10
CA ASN A 8 -42.15 1.23 -1.32
C ASN A 8 -40.63 1.42 -1.51
N SER A 9 -39.96 0.35 -1.92
CA SER A 9 -38.57 0.38 -2.40
C SER A 9 -38.51 1.05 -3.78
N LYS A 10 -38.20 2.36 -3.81
CA LYS A 10 -38.04 3.13 -5.05
C LYS A 10 -36.64 2.88 -5.63
N ARG A 11 -36.50 1.84 -6.45
CA ARG A 11 -35.38 1.70 -7.39
C ARG A 11 -35.61 2.68 -8.54
N ILE A 12 -35.01 3.87 -8.49
CA ILE A 12 -35.05 4.81 -9.60
C ILE A 12 -34.02 4.38 -10.65
N GLN A 13 -34.51 3.90 -11.79
CA GLN A 13 -33.74 3.71 -13.01
C GLN A 13 -33.44 5.09 -13.60
N ILE A 14 -32.16 5.42 -13.75
CA ILE A 14 -31.75 6.64 -14.48
C ILE A 14 -31.58 6.22 -15.94
N HIS A 15 -32.60 6.49 -16.76
CA HIS A 15 -32.46 6.49 -18.21
C HIS A 15 -32.04 7.91 -18.61
N THR A 16 -30.80 8.08 -19.05
CA THR A 16 -30.29 9.32 -19.64
C THR A 16 -30.50 9.31 -21.15
N PRO A 17 -31.32 10.21 -21.72
CA PRO A 17 -31.08 10.73 -23.06
C PRO A 17 -30.00 11.82 -22.94
N ASN A 18 -28.83 11.51 -23.47
CA ASN A 18 -27.79 12.48 -23.79
C ASN A 18 -28.31 13.42 -24.87
N GLU A 19 -28.58 14.69 -24.54
CA GLU A 19 -28.46 15.79 -25.49
C GLU A 19 -27.99 17.07 -24.78
N ASN A 20 -26.90 17.65 -25.31
CA ASN A 20 -26.42 19.04 -25.16
C ASN A 20 -25.47 19.38 -23.99
N LEU A 21 -24.23 18.92 -24.12
CA LEU A 21 -23.05 19.34 -23.34
C LEU A 21 -22.49 20.73 -23.68
N GLU A 22 -23.04 21.44 -24.68
CA GLU A 22 -22.44 22.68 -25.21
C GLU A 22 -22.97 23.99 -24.57
N GLN A 23 -24.00 23.94 -23.70
CA GLN A 23 -24.63 25.17 -23.15
C GLN A 23 -24.31 25.49 -21.68
N ILE A 24 -23.59 24.61 -20.96
CA ILE A 24 -23.34 24.78 -19.52
C ILE A 24 -22.21 25.79 -19.24
N SER A 25 -21.30 26.03 -20.20
CA SER A 25 -20.08 26.80 -19.94
C SER A 25 -20.29 28.32 -19.78
N ASN A 26 -21.43 28.90 -20.18
CA ASN A 26 -21.55 30.36 -20.34
C ASN A 26 -22.75 31.02 -19.63
N ARG A 27 -23.46 30.36 -18.70
CA ARG A 27 -24.69 30.91 -18.08
C ARG A 27 -24.80 30.87 -16.55
N ILE A 28 -23.70 30.72 -15.81
CA ILE A 28 -23.70 30.99 -14.36
C ILE A 28 -22.54 31.93 -14.00
N ILE A 29 -22.47 33.04 -14.74
CA ILE A 29 -21.99 34.31 -14.20
C ILE A 29 -23.27 35.12 -14.01
N ASP A 30 -24.00 34.88 -12.93
CA ASP A 30 -24.64 35.97 -12.20
C ASP A 30 -25.05 35.54 -10.80
N GLU A 31 -24.87 36.48 -9.88
CA GLU A 31 -25.57 36.63 -8.61
C GLU A 31 -25.59 35.48 -7.59
N LYS A 32 -24.61 35.56 -6.68
CA LYS A 32 -24.87 35.60 -5.24
C LYS A 32 -25.59 34.38 -4.64
N SER A 33 -25.16 33.17 -4.98
CA SER A 33 -25.32 32.04 -4.07
C SER A 33 -24.21 32.13 -3.02
N ASN A 34 -24.54 32.85 -1.95
CA ASN A 34 -23.84 32.71 -0.67
C ASN A 34 -23.94 31.24 -0.30
N ILE A 35 -22.90 30.46 -0.62
CA ILE A 35 -22.73 29.14 -0.06
C ILE A 35 -22.54 29.42 1.42
N THR A 36 -23.60 29.33 2.20
CA THR A 36 -23.52 29.32 3.66
C THR A 36 -22.83 28.01 4.02
N VAL A 37 -21.51 28.02 3.86
CA VAL A 37 -20.64 27.02 4.46
C VAL A 37 -20.93 27.16 5.94
N ASP A 38 -21.46 26.10 6.54
CA ASP A 38 -21.52 25.97 7.99
C ASP A 38 -20.17 26.43 8.53
N ALA A 39 -20.15 27.62 9.15
CA ALA A 39 -18.94 28.41 9.34
C ALA A 39 -17.97 27.75 10.33
N GLU A 40 -18.38 26.64 10.91
CA GLU A 40 -17.64 25.87 11.88
C GLU A 40 -16.53 25.00 11.26
N PHE A 41 -16.60 24.64 9.96
CA PHE A 41 -15.59 23.77 9.33
C PHE A 41 -15.26 24.11 7.86
N GLN A 42 -14.59 25.25 7.64
CA GLN A 42 -14.01 25.59 6.33
C GLN A 42 -12.63 24.93 6.13
N LEU A 43 -12.58 23.73 5.56
CA LEU A 43 -11.33 23.19 5.03
C LEU A 43 -11.01 23.91 3.70
N ALA A 44 -9.76 24.33 3.52
CA ALA A 44 -9.33 25.03 2.32
C ALA A 44 -9.70 24.23 1.04
N PRO A 45 -10.24 24.88 -0.01
CA PRO A 45 -10.53 24.22 -1.28
C PRO A 45 -9.29 23.48 -1.78
N GLY A 46 -9.42 22.18 -2.05
CA GLY A 46 -8.31 21.35 -2.52
C GLY A 46 -7.81 20.28 -1.54
N TRP A 47 -8.32 20.23 -0.31
CA TRP A 47 -7.97 19.18 0.67
C TRP A 47 -8.38 17.76 0.23
N ALA A 48 -9.47 17.63 -0.53
CA ALA A 48 -9.98 16.36 -1.03
C ALA A 48 -9.56 16.04 -2.49
N LEU A 49 -8.73 16.89 -3.11
CA LEU A 49 -8.25 16.63 -4.47
C LEU A 49 -7.23 15.49 -4.44
N LYS A 50 -7.43 14.48 -5.28
CA LYS A 50 -6.51 13.34 -5.42
C LYS A 50 -5.08 13.78 -5.76
N ALA A 51 -4.92 14.86 -6.54
CA ALA A 51 -3.60 15.43 -6.85
C ALA A 51 -2.87 15.98 -5.62
N ASN A 52 -3.60 16.43 -4.60
CA ASN A 52 -3.06 16.98 -3.35
C ASN A 52 -2.97 15.92 -2.24
N GLN A 53 -3.28 14.66 -2.53
CA GLN A 53 -3.19 13.57 -1.59
C GLN A 53 -1.72 13.34 -1.22
N LYS A 54 -1.34 13.77 -0.01
CA LYS A 54 -0.07 13.39 0.60
C LYS A 54 -0.24 11.95 1.10
N PHE A 55 0.33 10.98 0.39
CA PHE A 55 0.53 9.65 0.97
C PHE A 55 1.44 9.82 2.17
N GLY A 56 0.85 9.86 3.37
CA GLY A 56 1.63 9.72 4.60
C GLY A 56 2.46 8.46 4.47
N ARG A 57 3.73 8.50 4.91
CA ARG A 57 4.48 7.26 5.12
C ARG A 57 3.67 6.48 6.15
N ARG A 58 2.92 5.46 5.72
CA ARG A 58 2.27 4.52 6.64
C ARG A 58 3.35 4.11 7.63
N GLY A 59 3.05 4.22 8.93
CA GLY A 59 3.95 3.85 10.01
C GLY A 59 4.24 2.35 9.97
N GLU A 60 5.07 1.94 9.03
CA GLU A 60 5.64 0.61 8.95
C GLU A 60 6.86 0.66 9.87
N THR A 61 6.73 0.11 11.08
CA THR A 61 7.87 -0.11 11.97
C THR A 61 8.88 -0.93 11.19
N LYS A 62 9.94 -0.28 10.73
CA LYS A 62 10.96 -0.92 9.92
C LYS A 62 11.77 -1.84 10.82
N MET A 63 12.00 -3.06 10.36
CA MET A 63 12.98 -3.95 11.00
C MET A 63 14.32 -3.23 11.13
N SER A 64 15.03 -3.54 12.21
CA SER A 64 16.35 -2.97 12.45
C SER A 64 17.29 -3.32 11.28
N LYS A 65 18.23 -2.43 10.97
CA LYS A 65 19.21 -2.66 9.90
C LYS A 65 20.00 -3.95 10.13
N LYS A 66 20.32 -4.27 11.40
CA LYS A 66 21.04 -5.48 11.79
C LYS A 66 20.27 -6.75 11.40
N ILE A 67 18.97 -6.80 11.71
CA ILE A 67 18.11 -7.93 11.32
C ILE A 67 18.03 -8.04 9.80
N ILE A 68 17.85 -6.91 9.08
CA ILE A 68 17.81 -6.93 7.61
C ILE A 68 19.09 -7.52 7.02
N THR A 69 20.27 -7.12 7.49
CA THR A 69 21.55 -7.67 7.01
C THR A 69 21.66 -9.17 7.25
N LEU A 70 21.21 -9.66 8.41
CA LEU A 70 21.22 -11.10 8.72
C LEU A 70 20.28 -11.89 7.79
N LEU A 71 19.05 -11.40 7.61
CA LEU A 71 18.08 -12.01 6.69
C LEU A 71 18.61 -12.06 5.25
N GLN A 72 19.34 -11.03 4.81
CA GLN A 72 20.02 -11.06 3.50
C GLN A 72 21.07 -12.16 3.44
N GLY A 73 21.92 -12.29 4.47
CA GLY A 73 22.92 -13.36 4.56
C GLY A 73 22.30 -14.76 4.43
N PHE A 74 21.24 -15.04 5.20
CA PHE A 74 20.50 -16.30 5.12
C PHE A 74 19.88 -16.55 3.74
N PHE A 75 19.31 -15.50 3.13
CA PHE A 75 18.73 -15.59 1.79
C PHE A 75 19.80 -15.89 0.73
N HIS A 76 21.00 -15.31 0.85
CA HIS A 76 22.09 -15.54 -0.08
C HIS A 76 22.70 -16.95 0.07
N ALA A 77 22.78 -17.50 1.29
CA ALA A 77 23.20 -18.89 1.50
C ALA A 77 22.31 -19.87 0.70
N GLY A 78 20.99 -19.69 0.77
CA GLY A 78 20.02 -20.49 0.00
C GLY A 78 20.06 -20.30 -1.52
N ASN A 79 20.65 -19.20 -2.01
CA ASN A 79 20.88 -18.99 -3.43
C ASN A 79 22.18 -19.66 -3.92
N ALA A 80 23.14 -19.89 -3.02
CA ALA A 80 24.38 -20.60 -3.33
C ALA A 80 24.16 -22.12 -3.33
N ASP A 81 23.42 -22.64 -2.35
CA ASP A 81 22.96 -24.03 -2.30
C ASP A 81 21.46 -24.09 -1.93
N LYS A 82 20.68 -24.84 -2.71
CA LYS A 82 19.24 -25.04 -2.44
C LYS A 82 18.99 -25.84 -1.17
N SER A 83 19.95 -26.69 -0.78
CA SER A 83 19.90 -27.46 0.46
C SER A 83 19.96 -26.53 1.69
N ASP A 84 20.64 -25.40 1.56
CA ASP A 84 20.79 -24.37 2.60
C ASP A 84 19.70 -23.30 2.52
N ARG A 85 18.59 -23.57 1.83
CA ARG A 85 17.51 -22.58 1.68
C ARG A 85 16.77 -22.40 3.00
N TYR A 86 16.94 -21.22 3.58
CA TYR A 86 16.21 -20.83 4.79
C TYR A 86 14.73 -20.55 4.51
N SER A 87 13.86 -21.24 5.25
CA SER A 87 12.45 -20.85 5.43
C SER A 87 12.36 -19.67 6.42
N ALA A 88 11.20 -18.99 6.49
CA ALA A 88 11.00 -17.93 7.47
C ALA A 88 11.14 -18.43 8.92
N ASN A 89 10.68 -19.65 9.19
CA ASN A 89 10.85 -20.30 10.49
C ASN A 89 12.32 -20.59 10.79
N ASN A 90 13.10 -21.04 9.79
CA ASN A 90 14.54 -21.28 9.98
C ASN A 90 15.25 -19.96 10.31
N MET A 91 14.94 -18.87 9.59
CA MET A 91 15.52 -17.55 9.88
C MET A 91 15.14 -17.07 11.28
N LEU A 92 13.89 -17.24 11.70
CA LEU A 92 13.46 -16.88 13.06
C LEU A 92 14.21 -17.70 14.12
N SER A 93 14.41 -19.00 13.88
CA SER A 93 15.15 -19.89 14.79
C SER A 93 16.59 -19.43 14.96
N GLU A 94 17.28 -19.06 13.88
CA GLU A 94 18.65 -18.54 13.95
C GLU A 94 18.72 -17.21 14.70
N LEU A 95 17.79 -16.28 14.41
CA LEU A 95 17.74 -15.02 15.14
C LEU A 95 17.51 -15.24 16.64
N THR A 96 16.64 -16.19 17.00
CA THR A 96 16.37 -16.57 18.39
C THR A 96 17.61 -17.18 19.04
N HIS A 97 18.34 -18.05 18.33
CA HIS A 97 19.61 -18.61 18.81
C HIS A 97 20.65 -17.51 19.07
N MET A 98 20.79 -16.54 18.16
CA MET A 98 21.68 -15.38 18.34
C MET A 98 21.27 -14.51 19.54
N THR A 99 19.98 -14.35 19.81
CA THR A 99 19.49 -13.66 21.01
C THR A 99 19.83 -14.43 22.28
N ASN A 100 19.65 -15.75 22.29
CA ASN A 100 20.02 -16.59 23.44
C ASN A 100 21.53 -16.53 23.74
N ASN A 101 22.36 -16.32 22.71
CA ASN A 101 23.81 -16.13 22.84
C ASN A 101 24.21 -14.70 23.24
N GLY A 102 23.24 -13.78 23.39
CA GLY A 102 23.50 -12.39 23.75
C GLY A 102 24.01 -11.52 22.60
N GLU A 103 23.99 -12.00 21.35
CA GLU A 103 24.44 -11.24 20.18
C GLU A 103 23.38 -10.25 19.67
N LEU A 104 22.10 -10.54 19.95
CA LEU A 104 20.95 -9.74 19.53
C LEU A 104 20.04 -9.45 20.72
N ASP A 105 19.47 -8.26 20.73
CA ASP A 105 18.39 -7.93 21.65
C ASP A 105 17.10 -8.67 21.23
N SER A 106 16.40 -9.24 22.22
CA SER A 106 15.09 -9.88 22.02
C SER A 106 14.02 -8.90 21.50
N GLU A 107 14.12 -7.61 21.82
CA GLU A 107 13.11 -6.61 21.44
C GLU A 107 13.07 -6.34 19.94
N ILE A 108 14.19 -6.59 19.24
CA ILE A 108 14.30 -6.33 17.80
C ILE A 108 13.94 -7.54 16.93
N ILE A 109 13.63 -8.70 17.54
CA ILE A 109 13.27 -9.89 16.77
C ILE A 109 11.90 -9.69 16.10
N PRO A 110 11.82 -9.80 14.76
CA PRO A 110 10.57 -9.68 14.05
C PRO A 110 9.73 -10.96 14.21
N LYS A 111 8.42 -10.82 14.02
CA LYS A 111 7.52 -11.97 13.91
C LYS A 111 7.76 -12.73 12.61
N VAL A 112 7.41 -14.02 12.58
CA VAL A 112 7.57 -14.87 11.39
C VAL A 112 6.85 -14.30 10.16
N GLU A 113 5.66 -13.73 10.30
CA GLU A 113 4.91 -13.15 9.18
C GLU A 113 5.62 -11.91 8.60
N THR A 114 6.36 -11.20 9.44
CA THR A 114 7.17 -10.05 8.99
C THR A 114 8.35 -10.54 8.16
N ILE A 115 8.97 -11.65 8.54
CA ILE A 115 10.06 -12.30 7.78
C ILE A 115 9.51 -12.83 6.44
N GLU A 116 8.36 -13.51 6.42
CA GLU A 116 7.74 -14.01 5.19
C GLU A 116 7.41 -12.90 4.19
N ASN A 117 6.81 -11.81 4.68
CA ASN A 117 6.51 -10.64 3.87
C ASN A 117 7.80 -9.98 3.35
N TRP A 118 8.83 -9.92 4.18
CA TRP A 118 10.13 -9.40 3.76
C TRP A 118 10.77 -10.28 2.68
N ILE A 119 10.80 -11.60 2.84
CA ILE A 119 11.32 -12.56 1.84
C ILE A 119 10.59 -12.36 0.51
N SER A 120 9.27 -12.24 0.54
CA SER A 120 8.44 -12.03 -0.66
C SER A 120 8.79 -10.73 -1.38
N ARG A 121 8.92 -9.62 -0.64
CA ARG A 121 9.29 -8.31 -1.19
C ARG A 121 10.73 -8.30 -1.73
N TYR A 122 11.66 -8.88 -0.98
CA TYR A 122 13.07 -8.95 -1.36
C TYR A 122 13.27 -9.79 -2.62
N SER A 123 12.65 -10.98 -2.67
CA SER A 123 12.66 -11.85 -3.84
C SER A 123 12.10 -11.15 -5.09
N ALA A 124 11.01 -10.41 -4.96
CA ALA A 124 10.44 -9.65 -6.06
C ALA A 124 11.37 -8.51 -6.52
N ALA A 125 12.05 -7.83 -5.58
CA ALA A 125 13.03 -6.81 -5.90
C ALA A 125 14.22 -7.40 -6.68
N CYS A 126 14.78 -8.53 -6.24
CA CYS A 126 15.85 -9.22 -6.95
C CYS A 126 15.45 -9.58 -8.39
N LYS A 127 14.23 -10.09 -8.60
CA LYS A 127 13.74 -10.41 -9.95
C LYS A 127 13.66 -9.17 -10.85
N ARG A 128 13.15 -8.05 -10.33
CA ARG A 128 13.08 -6.79 -11.11
C ARG A 128 14.47 -6.29 -11.49
N GLU A 129 15.43 -6.37 -10.56
CA GLU A 129 16.82 -5.96 -10.82
C GLU A 129 17.44 -6.80 -11.93
N MET A 130 17.25 -8.12 -11.89
CA MET A 130 17.73 -9.02 -12.94
C MET A 130 17.14 -8.71 -14.32
N VAL A 131 15.83 -8.41 -14.37
CA VAL A 131 15.16 -7.98 -15.61
C VAL A 131 15.73 -6.65 -16.12
N ALA A 132 15.93 -5.68 -15.22
CA ALA A 132 16.51 -4.38 -15.59
C ALA A 132 17.95 -4.52 -16.13
N ILE A 133 18.76 -5.38 -15.52
CA ILE A 133 20.12 -5.69 -15.99
C ILE A 133 20.07 -6.36 -17.37
N ALA A 134 19.17 -7.30 -17.58
CA ALA A 134 19.02 -8.00 -18.87
C ALA A 134 18.63 -7.04 -20.00
N LEU A 135 17.69 -6.11 -19.75
CA LEU A 135 17.28 -5.10 -20.73
C LEU A 135 18.43 -4.16 -21.11
N LYS A 136 19.16 -3.64 -20.13
CA LYS A 136 20.33 -2.77 -20.37
C LYS A 136 21.42 -3.44 -21.22
N ARG A 137 21.58 -4.76 -21.09
CA ARG A 137 22.53 -5.54 -21.91
C ARG A 137 22.09 -5.68 -23.36
N GLN A 138 20.78 -5.64 -23.66
CA GLN A 138 20.29 -5.71 -25.03
C GLN A 138 20.41 -4.38 -25.79
N GLU A 139 20.48 -3.26 -25.08
CA GLU A 139 20.68 -1.93 -25.69
C GLU A 139 22.15 -1.63 -26.03
N GLN A 140 23.09 -2.44 -25.52
CA GLN A 140 24.53 -2.28 -25.74
C GLN A 140 25.11 -3.26 -26.78
N ASN A 141 24.28 -4.15 -27.33
CA ASN A 141 24.60 -5.05 -28.44
C ASN A 141 23.92 -4.58 -29.72
#